data_AF-A0A248YHC2-F1
#
_entry.id   AF-A0A248YHC2-F1
#
_cell.length_a   1.000
_cell.length_b   1.000
_cell.length_c   1.000
_cell.angle_alpha   90.00
_cell.angle_beta   90.00
_cell.angle_gamma   90.00
#
_symmetry.space_group_name_H-M   'P 1'
#
loop_
_entity.id
_entity.type
_entity.pdbx_description
1 polymer ?
#
loop_
_entity_poly.entity_id
_entity_poly.type
_entity_poly.pdbx_seq_one_letter_code
_entity_poly.pdbx_strand_id
1 'polypeptide(L)' 'MTKLAKSNPLNPGNPAPKSGQYRPSKGGAETTVPKGKTLPPTPKGGPWKLVDPSKNKSGRG' A
#
# COMPACT_ATOMS: atom_id res chain seq x y z
N MET A 1 -20.00 1.19 18.64
CA MET A 1 -18.52 1.23 18.76
C MET A 1 -17.91 0.88 17.40
N THR A 2 -17.60 1.86 16.56
CA THR A 2 -17.08 1.61 15.21
C THR A 2 -15.65 1.09 15.33
N LYS A 3 -15.47 -0.20 15.04
CA LYS A 3 -14.17 -0.89 15.05
C LYS A 3 -13.22 -0.11 14.16
N LEU A 4 -12.29 0.64 14.75
CA LEU A 4 -11.14 1.22 14.05
C LEU A 4 -10.36 0.01 13.54
N ALA A 5 -10.65 -0.42 12.31
CA ALA A 5 -9.98 -1.56 11.69
C ALA A 5 -8.50 -1.21 11.70
N LYS A 6 -7.76 -1.84 12.62
CA LYS A 6 -6.33 -1.68 12.81
C LYS A 6 -5.71 -2.03 11.46
N SER A 7 -5.44 -1.02 10.65
CA SER A 7 -4.93 -1.20 9.30
C SER A 7 -3.57 -1.86 9.49
N ASN A 8 -3.48 -3.16 9.18
CA ASN A 8 -2.22 -3.85 9.25
C ASN A 8 -1.19 -3.00 8.48
N PRO A 9 -0.05 -2.68 9.11
CA PRO A 9 0.97 -1.88 8.44
C PRO A 9 1.31 -2.56 7.12
N LEU A 10 1.26 -1.80 6.02
CA LEU A 10 1.50 -2.33 4.68
C LEU A 10 2.99 -2.58 4.50
N ASN A 11 3.45 -3.67 5.07
CA ASN A 11 4.85 -4.01 5.08
C ASN A 11 5.32 -4.39 3.67
N PRO A 12 6.59 -4.11 3.33
CA PRO A 12 7.22 -4.73 2.19
C PRO A 12 7.02 -6.25 2.19
N GLY A 13 6.81 -6.84 1.02
CA GLY A 13 6.52 -8.28 0.91
C GLY A 13 5.04 -8.66 1.02
N ASN A 14 4.19 -7.78 1.57
CA ASN A 14 2.74 -8.02 1.58
C ASN A 14 2.10 -7.64 0.25
N PRO A 15 1.01 -8.32 -0.16
CA PRO A 15 0.24 -7.90 -1.33
C PRO A 15 -0.45 -6.55 -1.09
N ALA A 16 -0.44 -5.69 -2.09
CA ALA A 16 -1.09 -4.39 -2.04
C ALA A 16 -2.62 -4.54 -1.96
N PRO A 17 -3.30 -3.95 -0.97
CA PRO A 17 -4.74 -4.11 -0.80
C PRO A 17 -5.56 -3.43 -1.90
N LYS A 18 -5.01 -2.37 -2.50
CA LYS A 18 -5.62 -1.56 -3.55
C LYS A 18 -4.58 -1.20 -4.61
N SER A 19 -5.04 -0.88 -5.82
CA SER A 19 -4.19 -0.25 -6.82
C SER A 19 -3.99 1.21 -6.44
N GLY A 20 -2.80 1.75 -6.62
CA GLY A 20 -2.54 3.16 -6.35
C GLY A 20 -1.09 3.48 -6.08
N GLN A 21 -0.85 4.73 -5.71
CA GLN A 21 0.45 5.24 -5.36
C GLN A 21 0.71 5.08 -3.86
N TYR A 22 1.83 4.43 -3.55
CA TYR A 22 2.26 4.12 -2.19
C TYR A 22 3.52 4.92 -1.85
N ARG A 23 3.58 5.46 -0.64
CA ARG A 23 4.74 6.18 -0.11
C ARG A 23 5.33 5.45 1.09
N PRO A 24 6.66 5.33 1.21
CA PRO A 24 7.28 4.79 2.41
C PRO A 24 7.08 5.74 3.60
N SER A 25 6.67 5.19 4.74
CA SER A 25 6.46 5.97 5.98
C SER A 25 7.74 6.63 6.51
N LYS A 26 8.90 6.00 6.33
CA LYS A 26 10.21 6.53 6.76
C LYS A 26 10.91 7.42 5.72
N GLY A 27 10.23 7.72 4.61
CA GLY A 27 10.76 8.53 3.51
C GLY A 27 11.38 7.71 2.38
N GLY A 28 11.41 8.32 1.19
CA GLY A 28 11.78 7.69 -0.08
C GLY A 28 10.79 8.06 -1.19
N ALA A 29 11.03 7.50 -2.38
CA ALA A 29 10.20 7.72 -3.55
C ALA A 29 8.81 7.06 -3.42
N GLU A 30 7.83 7.66 -4.07
CA GLU A 30 6.48 7.10 -4.19
C GLU A 30 6.43 6.11 -5.33
N THR A 31 5.79 4.97 -5.10
CA THR A 31 5.73 3.88 -6.08
C THR A 31 4.28 3.49 -6.34
N THR A 32 3.91 3.42 -7.62
CA THR A 32 2.60 2.90 -8.02
C THR A 32 2.63 1.38 -7.97
N VAL A 33 1.72 0.79 -7.19
CA VAL A 33 1.60 -0.65 -7.03
C VAL A 33 0.16 -1.08 -7.35
N PRO A 34 -0.06 -2.02 -8.28
CA PRO A 34 -1.38 -2.56 -8.56
C PRO A 34 -1.88 -3.47 -7.41
N LYS A 35 -3.20 -3.59 -7.26
CA LYS A 35 -3.82 -4.47 -6.25
C LYS A 35 -3.30 -5.90 -6.40
N GLY A 36 -3.00 -6.55 -5.29
CA GLY A 36 -2.54 -7.94 -5.23
C GLY A 36 -1.06 -8.13 -5.53
N LYS A 37 -0.37 -7.11 -6.05
CA LYS A 37 1.08 -7.18 -6.26
C LYS A 37 1.82 -6.98 -4.94
N THR A 38 2.91 -7.71 -4.76
CA THR A 38 3.81 -7.56 -3.63
C THR A 38 4.36 -6.15 -3.54
N LEU A 39 4.24 -5.52 -2.37
CA LEU A 39 4.84 -4.23 -2.09
C LEU A 39 6.37 -4.34 -2.10
N PRO A 40 7.08 -3.47 -2.83
CA PRO A 40 8.53 -3.53 -2.93
C PRO A 40 9.22 -3.20 -1.59
N PRO A 41 10.50 -3.53 -1.41
CA PRO A 41 11.28 -3.04 -0.27
C PRO A 41 11.31 -1.52 -0.24
N THR A 42 11.14 -0.93 0.95
CA THR A 42 11.31 0.50 1.18
C THR A 42 12.79 0.83 1.43
N PRO A 43 13.32 1.95 0.91
CA PRO A 43 14.75 2.27 1.00
C PRO A 43 15.25 2.49 2.44
N LYS A 44 14.41 3.01 3.34
CA LYS A 44 14.72 3.22 4.76
C LYS A 44 14.05 2.21 5.69
N GLY A 45 13.49 1.14 5.12
CA GLY A 45 12.65 0.20 5.84
C GLY A 45 11.33 0.79 6.34
N GLY A 46 10.48 -0.08 6.86
CA GLY A 46 9.16 0.29 7.41
C GLY A 46 8.00 0.19 6.41
N PRO A 47 6.78 0.47 6.88
CA PRO A 47 5.57 0.22 6.11
C PRO A 47 5.36 1.25 5.00
N TRP A 48 4.65 0.82 3.96
CA TRP A 48 4.04 1.64 2.94
C TRP A 48 2.76 2.30 3.45
N LYS A 49 2.42 3.43 2.83
CA LYS A 49 1.16 4.13 3.02
C LYS A 49 0.54 4.36 1.65
N LEU A 50 -0.71 3.95 1.46
CA LEU A 50 -1.45 4.32 0.26
C LEU A 50 -1.75 5.81 0.32
N VAL A 51 -1.21 6.56 -0.64
CA VAL A 51 -1.37 8.02 -0.75
C VAL A 51 -2.47 8.35 -1.74
N ASP A 52 -2.41 7.75 -2.93
CA ASP A 52 -3.41 7.94 -3.98
C ASP A 52 -4.00 6.60 -4.42
N PRO A 53 -5.24 6.25 -4.03
CA PRO A 53 -5.91 5.07 -4.55
C PRO A 53 -6.34 5.28 -6.01
N SER A 54 -5.78 4.46 -6.90
CA SER A 54 -6.24 4.36 -8.28
C SER A 54 -7.69 3.84 -8.32
N LYS A 55 -8.57 4.56 -9.02
CA LYS A 55 -9.98 4.18 -9.22
C LYS A 55 -10.16 3.14 -10.33
N ASN A 56 -9.11 2.44 -10.74
CA ASN A 56 -9.28 1.29 -11.61
C ASN A 56 -10.08 0.23 -10.82
N LYS A 57 -11.16 -0.30 -11.38
CA LYS A 57 -12.01 -1.30 -10.73
C LYS A 57 -11.29 -2.66 -10.60
N SER A 58 -9.96 -2.68 -10.42
CA SER A 58 -9.06 -3.85 -10.42
C SER A 58 -9.26 -4.80 -9.22
N GLY A 59 -10.45 -4.82 -8.64
CA GLY A 59 -10.92 -5.79 -7.66
C GLY A 59 -12.36 -6.24 -7.89
N ARG A 60 -12.92 -6.02 -9.10
CA ARG A 60 -14.18 -6.63 -9.56
C ARG A 60 -13.83 -7.73 -10.56
N GLY A 61 -13.36 -8.86 -10.04
CA GLY A 61 -13.38 -10.15 -10.70
C GLY A 61 -14.28 -11.06 -9.89
#